data_AF-A0AAD4LP74-F1
#
_entry.id   AF-A0AAD4LP74-F1
#
_cell.length_a   1.000
_cell.length_b   1.000
_cell.length_c   1.000
_cell.angle_alpha   90.00
_cell.angle_beta   90.00
_cell.angle_gamma   90.00
#
_symmetry.space_group_name_H-M   'P 1'
#
loop_
_entity.id
_entity.type
_entity.pdbx_description
1 polymer ?
#
loop_
_entity_poly.entity_id
_entity_poly.type
_entity_poly.pdbx_seq_one_letter_code
_entity_poly.pdbx_strand_id
1 'polypeptide(L)'
;LVRVDQLWYKYVYLEELQNIAGTRQVFERWMAWEPDDKAWKAYIKLEICYNELDRASAIYERWVIVQPEPRVWVKWGKFEEECGKIDKARDVFQSALEFFGDEEEQVDSEKLEKAQAVFGAFA
;
A
#
# COMPACT_ATOMS: atom_id res chain seq x y z
N LEU A 1 -22.07 -0.09 5.58
CA LEU A 1 -21.41 -0.67 4.39
C LEU A 1 -20.84 -2.06 4.75
N VAL A 2 -21.67 -3.08 5.03
CA VAL A 2 -21.22 -4.36 5.67
C VAL A 2 -21.61 -5.60 4.85
N ARG A 3 -21.84 -5.48 3.53
CA ARG A 3 -22.26 -6.63 2.69
C ARG A 3 -21.43 -6.87 1.44
N VAL A 4 -20.54 -5.94 1.10
CA VAL A 4 -19.77 -5.98 -0.14
C VAL A 4 -18.59 -6.95 0.00
N ASP A 5 -17.90 -6.91 1.13
CA ASP A 5 -16.69 -7.73 1.38
C ASP A 5 -16.99 -9.23 1.38
N GLN A 6 -18.11 -9.65 1.99
CA GLN A 6 -18.52 -11.08 1.99
C GLN A 6 -18.85 -11.60 0.58
N LEU A 7 -19.38 -10.75 -0.30
CA LEU A 7 -19.66 -11.12 -1.68
C LEU A 7 -18.36 -11.28 -2.47
N TRP A 8 -17.40 -10.38 -2.29
CA TRP A 8 -16.10 -10.50 -2.94
C TRP A 8 -15.31 -11.70 -2.46
N TYR A 9 -15.27 -11.99 -1.16
CA TYR A 9 -14.61 -13.20 -0.65
C TYR A 9 -15.25 -14.48 -1.16
N LYS A 10 -16.60 -14.55 -1.23
CA LYS A 10 -17.30 -15.69 -1.82
C LYS A 10 -17.08 -15.79 -3.33
N TYR A 11 -16.99 -14.67 -4.03
CA TYR A 11 -16.80 -14.62 -5.48
C TYR A 11 -15.39 -15.05 -5.88
N VAL A 12 -14.37 -14.56 -5.17
CA VAL A 12 -12.97 -14.96 -5.36
C VAL A 12 -12.80 -16.46 -5.11
N TYR A 13 -13.42 -16.99 -4.05
CA TYR A 13 -13.42 -18.43 -3.78
C TYR A 13 -14.10 -19.27 -4.90
N LEU A 14 -15.13 -18.71 -5.55
CA LEU A 14 -15.85 -19.35 -6.65
C LEU A 14 -15.07 -19.29 -7.98
N GLU A 15 -14.38 -18.19 -8.26
CA GLU A 15 -13.62 -18.03 -9.52
C GLU A 15 -12.19 -18.58 -9.47
N GLU A 16 -11.58 -18.71 -8.29
CA GLU A 16 -10.32 -19.48 -8.10
C GLU A 16 -10.43 -20.92 -8.62
N LEU A 17 -11.65 -21.46 -8.71
CA LEU A 17 -11.90 -22.80 -9.22
C LEU A 17 -11.79 -22.90 -10.75
N GLN A 18 -12.01 -21.83 -11.56
CA GLN A 18 -12.03 -21.95 -13.03
C GLN A 18 -11.62 -20.72 -13.88
N ASN A 19 -11.42 -19.50 -13.35
CA ASN A 19 -11.06 -18.33 -14.19
C ASN A 19 -10.29 -17.20 -13.46
N ILE A 20 -8.95 -17.27 -13.46
CA ILE A 20 -8.08 -16.26 -12.81
C ILE A 20 -8.24 -14.86 -13.45
N ALA A 21 -8.48 -14.79 -14.76
CA ALA A 21 -8.60 -13.52 -15.47
C ALA A 21 -9.88 -12.76 -15.06
N GLY A 22 -10.98 -13.47 -14.84
CA GLY A 22 -12.21 -12.90 -14.29
C GLY A 22 -12.02 -12.41 -12.84
N THR A 23 -11.38 -13.24 -11.99
CA THR A 23 -11.07 -12.88 -10.61
C THR A 23 -10.26 -11.60 -10.52
N ARG A 24 -9.27 -11.41 -11.41
CA ARG A 24 -8.47 -10.18 -11.47
C ARG A 24 -9.32 -8.97 -11.82
N GLN A 25 -10.19 -9.03 -12.83
CA GLN A 25 -11.06 -7.90 -13.20
C GLN A 25 -11.97 -7.46 -12.05
N VAL A 26 -12.43 -8.44 -11.29
CA VAL A 26 -13.22 -8.27 -10.07
C VAL A 26 -12.42 -7.54 -9.00
N PHE A 27 -11.19 -7.99 -8.73
CA PHE A 27 -10.29 -7.28 -7.82
C PHE A 27 -9.94 -5.88 -8.30
N GLU A 28 -9.63 -5.67 -9.58
CA GLU A 28 -9.35 -4.34 -10.14
C GLU A 28 -10.53 -3.39 -9.95
N ARG A 29 -11.75 -3.86 -10.19
CA ARG A 29 -12.96 -3.07 -9.91
C ARG A 29 -13.13 -2.81 -8.42
N TRP A 30 -12.72 -3.73 -7.55
CA TRP A 30 -12.77 -3.52 -6.10
C TRP A 30 -11.74 -2.48 -5.65
N MET A 31 -10.50 -2.54 -6.17
CA MET A 31 -9.43 -1.58 -5.84
C MET A 31 -9.76 -0.15 -6.28
N ALA A 32 -10.54 0.01 -7.35
CA ALA A 32 -11.03 1.33 -7.79
C ALA A 32 -11.90 2.07 -6.75
N TRP A 33 -12.40 1.36 -5.73
CA TRP A 33 -13.18 1.94 -4.63
C TRP A 33 -12.33 2.18 -3.37
N GLU A 34 -11.01 2.05 -3.48
CA GLU A 34 -10.04 2.20 -2.39
C GLU A 34 -10.49 1.43 -1.12
N PRO A 35 -10.59 0.10 -1.21
CA PRO A 35 -11.16 -0.73 -0.16
C PRO A 35 -10.20 -0.85 1.03
N ASP A 36 -10.66 -1.56 2.07
CA ASP A 36 -9.87 -1.77 3.27
C ASP A 36 -8.61 -2.62 3.02
N ASP A 37 -7.69 -2.56 3.98
CA ASP A 37 -6.49 -3.40 4.10
C ASP A 37 -6.68 -4.86 3.68
N LYS A 38 -7.84 -5.45 4.00
CA LYS A 38 -8.08 -6.87 3.82
C LYS A 38 -8.32 -7.21 2.35
N ALA A 39 -8.92 -6.30 1.60
CA ALA A 39 -9.11 -6.45 0.16
C ALA A 39 -7.76 -6.47 -0.58
N TRP A 40 -6.88 -5.51 -0.28
CA TRP A 40 -5.52 -5.44 -0.86
C TRP A 40 -4.72 -6.70 -0.56
N LYS A 41 -4.71 -7.14 0.71
CA LYS A 41 -4.02 -8.39 1.11
C LYS A 41 -4.58 -9.62 0.41
N ALA A 42 -5.90 -9.69 0.19
CA ALA A 42 -6.51 -10.80 -0.52
C ALA A 42 -6.07 -10.84 -1.98
N TYR A 43 -5.98 -9.69 -2.65
CA TYR A 43 -5.52 -9.62 -4.03
C TYR A 43 -4.05 -10.00 -4.16
N ILE A 44 -3.19 -9.49 -3.27
CA ILE A 44 -1.77 -9.86 -3.22
C ILE A 44 -1.62 -11.38 -3.00
N LYS A 45 -2.39 -11.94 -2.08
CA LYS A 45 -2.37 -13.39 -1.80
C LYS A 45 -2.76 -14.21 -3.03
N LEU A 46 -3.76 -13.77 -3.80
CA LEU A 46 -4.14 -14.42 -5.05
C LEU A 46 -2.93 -14.52 -6.00
N GLU A 47 -2.26 -13.39 -6.28
CA GLU A 47 -1.12 -13.37 -7.20
C GLU A 47 0.06 -14.22 -6.68
N ILE A 48 0.31 -14.22 -5.36
CA ILE A 48 1.30 -15.12 -4.74
C ILE A 48 0.94 -16.59 -4.93
N CYS A 49 -0.34 -16.97 -4.75
CA CYS A 49 -0.80 -18.35 -4.94
C CYS A 49 -0.61 -18.85 -6.39
N TYR A 50 -0.65 -17.94 -7.37
CA TYR A 50 -0.37 -18.24 -8.77
C TYR A 50 1.08 -17.98 -9.19
N ASN A 51 1.96 -17.69 -8.23
CA ASN A 51 3.40 -17.41 -8.46
C ASN A 51 3.66 -16.19 -9.38
N GLU A 52 2.73 -15.23 -9.42
CA GLU A 52 2.81 -14.01 -10.21
C GLU A 52 3.37 -12.85 -9.34
N LEU A 53 4.60 -13.03 -8.88
CA LEU A 53 5.24 -12.16 -7.89
C LEU A 53 5.41 -10.70 -8.37
N ASP A 54 5.61 -10.50 -9.68
CA ASP A 54 5.68 -9.15 -10.26
C ASP A 54 4.35 -8.41 -10.16
N ARG A 55 3.22 -9.12 -10.31
CA ARG A 55 1.89 -8.53 -10.15
C ARG A 55 1.60 -8.22 -8.69
N ALA A 56 1.95 -9.13 -7.79
CA ALA A 56 1.84 -8.90 -6.34
C ALA A 56 2.62 -7.64 -5.91
N SER A 57 3.84 -7.48 -6.43
CA SER A 57 4.67 -6.28 -6.25
C SER A 57 3.98 -5.00 -6.73
N ALA A 58 3.41 -5.00 -7.94
CA ALA A 58 2.68 -3.84 -8.47
C ALA A 58 1.41 -3.51 -7.67
N ILE A 59 0.77 -4.50 -7.03
CA ILE A 59 -0.37 -4.25 -6.13
C ILE A 59 0.11 -3.55 -4.84
N TYR A 60 1.25 -3.94 -4.28
CA TYR A 60 1.84 -3.24 -3.12
C TYR A 60 2.19 -1.79 -3.45
N GLU A 61 2.80 -1.53 -4.61
CA GLU A 61 3.12 -0.19 -5.08
C GLU A 61 1.87 0.71 -5.16
N ARG A 62 0.76 0.18 -5.69
CA ARG A 62 -0.52 0.91 -5.70
C ARG A 62 -1.07 1.12 -4.28
N TRP A 63 -0.93 0.12 -3.41
CA TRP A 63 -1.46 0.19 -2.06
C TRP A 63 -0.74 1.27 -1.22
N VAL A 64 0.58 1.42 -1.34
CA VAL A 64 1.32 2.49 -0.63
C VAL A 64 0.94 3.88 -1.12
N ILE A 65 0.53 4.04 -2.39
CA ILE A 65 0.06 5.32 -2.92
C ILE A 65 -1.31 5.69 -2.35
N VAL A 66 -2.23 4.72 -2.27
CA VAL A 66 -3.59 4.94 -1.72
C VAL A 66 -3.55 5.11 -0.21
N GLN A 67 -2.68 4.34 0.47
CA GLN A 67 -2.50 4.38 1.92
C GLN A 67 -1.00 4.44 2.24
N PRO A 68 -0.41 5.64 2.28
CA PRO A 68 1.01 5.83 2.60
C PRO A 68 1.26 5.66 4.11
N GLU A 69 0.91 4.49 4.66
CA GLU A 69 1.22 4.13 6.03
C GLU A 69 2.58 3.42 6.08
N PRO A 70 3.47 3.74 7.03
CA PRO A 70 4.76 3.06 7.18
C PRO A 70 4.64 1.53 7.25
N ARG A 71 3.55 1.04 7.85
CA ARG A 71 3.25 -0.39 7.95
C ARG A 71 3.07 -1.08 6.59
N VAL A 72 2.57 -0.39 5.57
CA VAL A 72 2.38 -0.95 4.22
C VAL A 72 3.73 -1.01 3.50
N TRP A 73 4.54 0.06 3.58
CA TRP A 73 5.91 0.09 3.05
C TRP A 73 6.78 -1.04 3.60
N VAL A 74 6.73 -1.29 4.91
CA VAL A 74 7.49 -2.38 5.55
C VAL A 74 7.05 -3.76 5.04
N LYS A 75 5.74 -3.96 4.79
CA LYS A 75 5.26 -5.23 4.21
C LYS A 75 5.74 -5.40 2.78
N TRP A 76 5.72 -4.34 1.99
CA TRP A 76 6.19 -4.39 0.61
C TRP A 76 7.69 -4.71 0.54
N GLY A 77 8.52 -3.99 1.30
CA GLY A 77 9.96 -4.24 1.34
C GLY A 77 10.29 -5.69 1.74
N LYS A 78 9.64 -6.21 2.79
CA LYS A 78 9.81 -7.62 3.20
C LYS A 78 9.36 -8.62 2.14
N PHE A 79 8.26 -8.34 1.46
CA PHE A 79 7.79 -9.18 0.36
C PHE A 79 8.82 -9.26 -0.78
N GLU A 80 9.44 -8.14 -1.14
CA GLU A 80 10.50 -8.13 -2.17
C GLU A 80 11.75 -8.92 -1.70
N GLU A 81 12.12 -8.83 -0.42
CA GLU A 81 13.20 -9.65 0.16
C GLU A 81 12.88 -11.15 0.09
N GLU A 82 11.65 -11.55 0.46
CA GLU A 82 11.17 -12.94 0.37
C GLU A 82 11.15 -13.45 -1.08
N CYS A 83 10.90 -12.57 -2.06
CA CYS A 83 10.99 -12.87 -3.49
C CYS A 83 12.44 -12.94 -4.01
N GLY A 84 13.45 -12.64 -3.19
CA GLY A 84 14.86 -12.56 -3.57
C GLY A 84 15.25 -11.30 -4.34
N LYS A 85 14.38 -10.29 -4.40
CA LYS A 85 14.58 -9.03 -5.12
C LYS A 85 15.12 -7.96 -4.17
N ILE A 86 16.33 -8.19 -3.66
CA ILE A 86 16.95 -7.34 -2.64
C ILE A 86 17.14 -5.89 -3.10
N ASP A 87 17.48 -5.69 -4.38
CA ASP A 87 17.65 -4.33 -4.92
C ASP A 87 16.32 -3.56 -4.89
N LYS A 88 15.22 -4.21 -5.29
CA LYS A 88 13.90 -3.61 -5.24
C LYS A 88 13.44 -3.35 -3.80
N ALA A 89 13.74 -4.26 -2.87
CA ALA A 89 13.45 -4.03 -1.45
C ALA A 89 14.16 -2.77 -0.91
N ARG A 90 15.42 -2.56 -1.30
CA ARG A 90 16.17 -1.35 -0.95
C ARG A 90 15.51 -0.10 -1.51
N ASP A 91 15.14 -0.12 -2.79
CA ASP A 91 14.49 1.02 -3.44
C ASP A 91 13.17 1.38 -2.74
N VAL A 92 12.39 0.37 -2.34
CA VAL A 92 11.14 0.54 -1.58
C VAL A 92 11.41 1.23 -0.23
N PHE A 93 12.40 0.75 0.54
CA PHE A 93 12.72 1.36 1.82
C PHE A 93 13.32 2.77 1.67
N GLN A 94 14.14 3.00 0.65
CA GLN A 94 14.68 4.33 0.35
C GLN A 94 13.55 5.31 0.00
N SER A 95 12.62 4.90 -0.87
CA SER A 95 11.46 5.70 -1.25
C SER A 95 10.56 6.01 -0.04
N ALA A 96 10.39 5.05 0.88
CA ALA A 96 9.65 5.27 2.12
C ALA A 96 10.34 6.32 3.00
N LEU A 97 11.67 6.26 3.15
CA LEU A 97 12.42 7.22 3.95
C LEU A 97 12.36 8.63 3.38
N GLU A 98 12.43 8.78 2.06
CA GLU A 98 12.26 10.07 1.39
C GLU A 98 10.85 10.62 1.63
N PHE A 99 9.83 9.78 1.43
CA PHE A 99 8.43 10.18 1.62
C PHE A 99 8.13 10.68 3.05
N PHE A 100 8.55 9.96 4.09
CA PHE A 100 8.28 10.34 5.49
C PHE A 100 9.28 11.35 6.05
N GLY A 101 10.53 11.38 5.54
CA GLY A 101 11.54 12.36 5.96
C GLY A 101 11.14 13.78 5.59
N ASP A 102 10.57 13.96 4.39
CA ASP A 102 10.07 15.26 3.93
C ASP A 102 8.88 15.76 4.78
N GLU A 103 8.05 14.86 5.31
CA GLU A 103 6.94 15.21 6.20
C GLU A 103 7.42 15.72 7.57
N GLU A 104 8.43 15.07 8.16
CA GLU A 104 9.00 15.51 9.44
C GLU A 104 9.69 16.87 9.33
N GLU A 105 10.46 17.13 8.26
CA GLU A 105 11.13 18.42 8.04
C GLU A 105 10.13 19.57 7.85
N GLN A 106 9.05 19.36 7.10
CA GLN A 106 8.01 20.37 6.91
C GLN A 106 7.33 20.73 8.23
N VAL A 107 6.96 19.72 9.02
CA VAL A 107 6.31 19.93 10.32
C VAL A 107 7.22 20.70 11.29
N ASP A 108 8.52 20.41 11.30
CA ASP A 108 9.46 21.09 12.19
C ASP A 108 9.78 22.52 11.73
N SER A 109 9.83 22.78 10.42
CA SER A 109 9.93 24.14 9.86
C SER A 109 8.70 24.99 10.20
N GLU A 110 7.49 24.46 10.08
CA GLU A 110 6.24 25.17 10.39
C GLU A 110 6.14 25.50 11.90
N LYS A 111 6.55 24.58 12.77
CA LYS A 111 6.63 24.83 14.22
C LYS A 111 7.63 25.97 14.53
N LEU A 112 8.77 26.00 13.85
CA LEU A 112 9.79 27.02 14.04
C LEU A 112 9.29 28.41 13.62
N GLU A 113 8.62 28.52 12.47
CA GLU A 113 8.00 29.78 12.02
C GLU A 113 6.92 30.27 12.99
N LYS A 114 6.02 29.39 13.44
CA LYS A 114 4.99 29.73 14.43
C LYS A 114 5.60 30.21 15.73
N ALA A 115 6.66 29.56 16.21
CA ALA A 115 7.39 29.99 17.41
C ALA A 115 8.01 31.38 17.21
N GLN A 116 8.69 31.63 16.08
CA GLN A 116 9.29 32.92 15.75
C GLN A 116 8.24 34.04 15.67
N ALA A 117 7.07 33.78 15.07
CA ALA A 117 5.97 34.75 14.99
C ALA A 117 5.44 35.14 16.38
N VAL A 118 5.30 34.17 17.29
CA VAL A 118 4.93 34.44 18.68
C VAL A 118 5.98 35.31 19.37
N PHE A 119 7.27 34.96 19.25
CA PHE A 119 8.34 35.74 19.87
C PHE A 119 8.46 37.16 19.29
N GLY A 120 8.28 37.33 17.98
CA GLY A 120 8.31 38.64 17.31
C GLY A 120 7.14 39.56 17.69
N ALA A 121 6.00 39.01 18.11
CA ALA A 121 4.85 39.79 18.58
C ALA A 121 5.03 40.39 19.99
N PHE A 122 6.03 39.92 20.75
CA PHE A 122 6.35 40.41 22.09
C PHE A 122 7.51 41.45 22.12
N ALA A 123 8.17 41.70 20.99
CA ALA A 123 9.25 42.67 20.85
C ALA A 123 8.76 43.98 20.20
#